data_AF-A0A2J6S2L3-F1
#
_entry.id   AF-A0A2J6S2L3-F1
#
_cell.length_a   1.000
_cell.length_b   1.000
_cell.length_c   1.000
_cell.angle_alpha   90.00
_cell.angle_beta   90.00
_cell.angle_gamma   90.00
#
_symmetry.space_group_name_H-M   'P 1'
#
loop_
_entity.id
_entity.type
_entity.pdbx_description
1 polymer ?
#
loop_
_entity_poly.entity_id
_entity_poly.type
_entity_poly.pdbx_seq_one_letter_code
_entity_poly.pdbx_strand_id
1 'polypeptide(L)'
;MALAPRVSTSWISMKLDKIVVTSRGPIFRAVVAILVFVPLAYVLLWVPILHFFGASNSASSPRQQYMIVEAGEDAIKHFAGSHDCGIIQSEIYLAPWPTKPKVSPFCKNRAALLEALSSGGRHGWDEPYVGKGCTYRWFSTPEICMILERFNAITFIGDELVQSVYTAFNVLLREDLSFGGLQQWIMSDQDRRNCKCDEQFLNAECTGYGVKNWEEVKKNGGNQKGSPYFCSRIPHAYIRVESTPASTTSQALFKDLTYSKPNPWQPSPLVFSFSRSSNYDVPTTTRAVEEWHALAAGAERNIPMLFLGPPALGTEKAAGLPKERNTGVWQYQEQVFRVVEANHFDVLSFYNLTMQASTPDGEHFGEGVALVEAMMVINWLSKLDTS
;
A
#
# COMPACT_ATOMS: atom_id res chain seq x y z
N MET A 1 -29.77 -28.21 -55.59
CA MET A 1 -29.23 -29.39 -54.86
C MET A 1 -29.24 -29.04 -53.37
N ALA A 2 -29.49 -29.95 -52.41
CA ALA A 2 -30.25 -31.19 -52.45
C ALA A 2 -30.60 -31.59 -50.98
N LEU A 3 -31.75 -32.23 -50.77
CA LEU A 3 -32.10 -33.14 -49.66
C LEU A 3 -31.67 -32.78 -48.21
N ALA A 4 -32.66 -32.48 -47.36
CA ALA A 4 -32.70 -33.09 -46.01
C ALA A 4 -33.10 -34.58 -46.16
N PRO A 5 -32.84 -35.51 -45.20
CA PRO A 5 -33.71 -35.58 -44.01
C PRO A 5 -33.19 -36.30 -42.72
N ARG A 6 -33.91 -36.05 -41.59
CA ARG A 6 -34.44 -37.00 -40.56
C ARG A 6 -33.65 -38.16 -39.89
N VAL A 7 -33.96 -38.32 -38.57
CA VAL A 7 -34.22 -39.59 -37.81
C VAL A 7 -32.99 -40.46 -37.45
N SER A 8 -32.91 -41.21 -36.34
CA SER A 8 -33.85 -41.51 -35.22
C SER A 8 -33.28 -40.99 -33.86
N THR A 9 -33.44 -41.49 -32.61
CA THR A 9 -34.08 -42.64 -31.91
C THR A 9 -34.34 -42.15 -30.43
N SER A 10 -35.30 -42.56 -29.58
CA SER A 10 -35.85 -43.87 -29.13
C SER A 10 -34.82 -44.75 -28.40
N TRP A 11 -35.04 -45.32 -27.20
CA TRP A 11 -36.19 -45.42 -26.27
C TRP A 11 -35.65 -45.74 -24.85
N ILE A 12 -36.47 -45.62 -23.80
CA ILE A 12 -36.66 -46.66 -22.76
C ILE A 12 -37.88 -46.28 -21.89
N SER A 13 -38.70 -47.27 -21.56
CA SER A 13 -39.73 -47.17 -20.51
C SER A 13 -39.64 -48.39 -19.63
N MET A 14 -39.96 -48.28 -18.34
CA MET A 14 -40.44 -49.44 -17.59
C MET A 14 -41.48 -49.07 -16.53
N LYS A 15 -42.41 -50.01 -16.36
CA LYS A 15 -43.74 -49.84 -15.78
C LYS A 15 -43.74 -49.48 -14.29
N LEU A 16 -44.77 -48.75 -13.87
CA LEU A 16 -45.38 -48.90 -12.55
C LEU A 16 -46.16 -50.23 -12.50
N ASP A 17 -46.04 -50.96 -11.39
CA ASP A 17 -47.02 -51.98 -11.00
C ASP A 17 -47.61 -51.66 -9.62
N LYS A 18 -48.90 -51.98 -9.43
CA LYS A 18 -49.66 -51.67 -8.20
C LYS A 18 -49.75 -52.89 -7.30
N ILE A 19 -49.35 -52.78 -6.03
CA ILE A 19 -49.64 -53.81 -5.01
C ILE A 19 -50.24 -53.19 -3.74
N VAL A 20 -51.52 -53.51 -3.53
CA VAL A 20 -52.25 -53.72 -2.26
C VAL A 20 -52.27 -52.59 -1.20
N VAL A 21 -53.49 -52.10 -0.92
CA VAL A 21 -53.85 -51.37 0.30
C VAL A 21 -53.92 -52.35 1.49
N THR A 22 -53.27 -52.03 2.61
CA THR A 22 -53.52 -52.68 3.91
C THR A 22 -53.63 -51.65 5.05
N SER A 23 -54.40 -51.99 6.08
CA SER A 23 -54.81 -51.04 7.14
C SER A 23 -53.72 -50.79 8.19
N ARG A 24 -53.18 -49.57 8.25
CA ARG A 24 -52.42 -49.02 9.41
C ARG A 24 -52.76 -47.54 9.69
N GLY A 25 -54.06 -47.24 9.70
CA GLY A 25 -54.62 -45.87 9.85
C GLY A 25 -54.03 -44.96 10.95
N PRO A 26 -53.78 -45.43 12.19
CA PRO A 26 -53.29 -44.54 13.25
C PRO A 26 -51.77 -44.33 13.20
N ILE A 27 -50.98 -45.37 12.94
CA ILE A 27 -49.51 -45.32 13.02
C ILE A 27 -48.94 -44.41 11.94
N PHE A 28 -49.43 -44.51 10.69
CA PHE A 28 -48.93 -43.66 9.61
C PHE A 28 -49.26 -42.17 9.84
N ARG A 29 -50.45 -41.88 10.40
CA ARG A 29 -50.83 -40.50 10.78
C ARG A 29 -49.97 -39.97 11.93
N ALA A 30 -49.65 -40.79 12.93
CA ALA A 30 -48.74 -40.40 14.02
C ALA A 30 -47.31 -40.13 13.51
N VAL A 31 -46.77 -40.98 12.63
CA VAL A 31 -45.43 -40.79 12.04
C VAL A 31 -45.37 -39.54 11.16
N VAL A 32 -46.38 -39.29 10.31
CA VAL A 32 -46.45 -38.05 9.52
C VAL A 32 -46.62 -36.82 10.41
N ALA A 33 -47.42 -36.88 11.48
CA ALA A 33 -47.53 -35.80 12.44
C ALA A 33 -46.19 -35.48 13.13
N ILE A 34 -45.46 -36.50 13.58
CA ILE A 34 -44.12 -36.33 14.17
C ILE A 34 -43.15 -35.73 13.14
N LEU A 35 -43.09 -36.28 11.92
CA LEU A 35 -42.19 -35.82 10.85
C LEU A 35 -42.49 -34.40 10.33
N VAL A 36 -43.69 -33.86 10.53
CA VAL A 36 -44.05 -32.48 10.15
C VAL A 36 -43.97 -31.54 11.35
N PHE A 37 -44.62 -31.86 12.47
CA PHE A 37 -44.72 -30.94 13.61
C PHE A 37 -43.44 -30.86 14.44
N VAL A 38 -42.60 -31.89 14.52
CA VAL A 38 -41.31 -31.78 15.25
C VAL A 38 -40.34 -30.82 14.55
N PRO A 39 -40.03 -30.92 13.24
CA PRO A 39 -39.17 -29.92 12.60
C PRO A 39 -39.84 -28.55 12.51
N LEU A 40 -41.17 -28.45 12.37
CA LEU A 40 -41.85 -27.16 12.39
C LEU A 40 -41.75 -26.49 13.77
N ALA A 41 -41.95 -27.23 14.86
CA ALA A 41 -41.75 -26.72 16.22
C ALA A 41 -40.28 -26.40 16.52
N TYR A 42 -39.34 -27.21 16.01
CA TYR A 42 -37.91 -26.91 16.10
C TYR A 42 -37.58 -25.58 15.41
N VAL A 43 -38.04 -25.35 14.18
CA VAL A 43 -37.86 -24.08 13.46
C VAL A 43 -38.53 -22.92 14.22
N LEU A 44 -39.79 -23.08 14.66
CA LEU A 44 -40.53 -22.01 15.34
C LEU A 44 -40.00 -21.66 16.74
N LEU A 45 -39.29 -22.58 17.43
CA LEU A 45 -38.65 -22.31 18.72
C LEU A 45 -37.19 -21.85 18.55
N TRP A 46 -36.41 -22.51 17.71
CA TRP A 46 -34.97 -22.25 17.60
C TRP A 46 -34.61 -21.11 16.65
N VAL A 47 -35.40 -20.79 15.61
CA VAL A 47 -35.08 -19.64 14.73
C VAL A 47 -35.23 -18.30 15.47
N PRO A 48 -36.27 -18.04 16.29
CA PRO A 48 -36.31 -16.83 17.13
C PRO A 48 -35.16 -16.77 18.13
N ILE A 49 -34.79 -17.89 18.76
CA ILE A 49 -33.65 -17.98 19.69
C ILE A 49 -32.33 -17.69 18.96
N LEU A 50 -32.11 -18.28 17.78
CA LEU A 50 -30.93 -18.01 16.95
C LEU A 50 -30.89 -16.58 16.41
N HIS A 51 -32.04 -15.92 16.18
CA HIS A 51 -32.04 -14.48 15.89
C HIS A 51 -31.71 -13.63 17.11
N PHE A 52 -32.27 -13.91 18.29
CA PHE A 52 -31.99 -13.15 19.51
C PHE A 52 -30.54 -13.31 20.00
N PHE A 53 -30.00 -14.54 20.03
CA PHE A 53 -28.63 -14.82 20.47
C PHE A 53 -27.59 -14.70 19.34
N GLY A 54 -28.01 -14.76 18.07
CA GLY A 54 -27.14 -14.48 16.91
C GLY A 54 -26.94 -12.98 16.69
N ALA A 55 -27.95 -12.14 16.95
CA ALA A 55 -27.83 -10.69 16.87
C ALA A 55 -26.78 -10.13 17.85
N SER A 56 -26.61 -10.73 19.04
CA SER A 56 -25.62 -10.31 20.03
C SER A 56 -24.16 -10.52 19.62
N ASN A 57 -23.86 -11.31 18.57
CA ASN A 57 -22.52 -11.46 18.02
C ASN A 57 -22.29 -10.66 16.72
N SER A 58 -23.23 -9.79 16.36
CA SER A 58 -22.86 -8.59 15.59
C SER A 58 -22.07 -7.67 16.53
N ALA A 59 -20.77 -7.93 16.67
CA ALA A 59 -19.85 -7.00 17.28
C ALA A 59 -20.00 -5.67 16.55
N SER A 60 -20.66 -4.71 17.19
CA SER A 60 -20.86 -3.39 16.62
C SER A 60 -19.49 -2.79 16.42
N SER A 61 -19.04 -2.72 15.16
CA SER A 61 -17.80 -2.04 14.81
C SER A 61 -17.84 -0.68 15.50
N PRO A 62 -16.91 -0.39 16.42
CA PRO A 62 -16.95 0.87 17.14
C PRO A 62 -16.94 1.94 16.06
N ARG A 63 -17.89 2.90 16.13
CA ARG A 63 -17.84 4.08 15.26
C ARG A 63 -16.43 4.62 15.39
N GLN A 64 -15.63 4.53 14.33
CA GLN A 64 -14.25 5.03 14.33
C GLN A 64 -14.35 6.54 14.37
N GLN A 65 -14.49 7.02 15.60
CA GLN A 65 -14.55 8.41 15.97
C GLN A 65 -13.17 8.95 15.64
N TYR A 66 -13.10 9.76 14.58
CA TYR A 66 -11.86 10.14 13.93
C TYR A 66 -10.92 10.84 14.92
N MET A 67 -10.01 10.08 15.51
CA MET A 67 -8.90 10.63 16.28
C MET A 67 -7.92 11.21 15.27
N ILE A 68 -8.16 12.47 14.91
CA ILE A 68 -7.09 13.34 14.44
C ILE A 68 -6.07 13.32 15.57
N VAL A 69 -4.89 12.73 15.33
CA VAL A 69 -3.82 12.58 16.33
C VAL A 69 -3.65 13.91 17.05
N GLU A 70 -3.97 13.95 18.35
CA GLU A 70 -3.93 15.22 19.08
C GLU A 70 -2.47 15.66 19.26
N ALA A 71 -2.24 16.97 19.34
CA ALA A 71 -0.89 17.51 19.43
C ALA A 71 -0.23 17.09 20.76
N GLY A 72 0.64 16.07 20.69
CA GLY A 72 1.28 15.44 21.84
C GLY A 72 0.94 13.96 22.04
N GLU A 73 -0.01 13.40 21.29
CA GLU A 73 -0.21 11.94 21.22
C GLU A 73 0.77 11.31 20.22
N ASP A 74 1.34 10.16 20.57
CA ASP A 74 2.29 9.42 19.73
C ASP A 74 1.56 8.31 18.95
N ALA A 75 1.40 8.51 17.64
CA ALA A 75 0.67 7.63 16.74
C ALA A 75 1.50 6.47 16.14
N ILE A 76 2.74 6.24 16.60
CA ILE A 76 3.52 5.03 16.29
C ILE A 76 3.83 4.19 17.53
N LYS A 77 3.62 4.73 18.73
CA LYS A 77 3.84 4.04 20.01
C LYS A 77 3.15 2.68 20.12
N HIS A 78 1.97 2.50 19.51
CA HIS A 78 1.24 1.23 19.51
C HIS A 78 1.73 0.21 18.47
N PHE A 79 2.64 0.59 17.57
CA PHE A 79 3.20 -0.32 16.57
C PHE A 79 4.07 -1.38 17.26
N ALA A 80 4.02 -2.62 16.75
CA ALA A 80 4.94 -3.66 17.18
C ALA A 80 6.39 -3.22 16.94
N GLY A 81 7.25 -3.38 17.94
CA GLY A 81 8.65 -2.96 17.86
C GLY A 81 8.95 -1.51 18.22
N SER A 82 7.97 -0.66 18.55
CA SER A 82 8.20 0.76 18.90
C SER A 82 9.28 0.96 19.98
N HIS A 83 9.25 0.15 21.04
CA HIS A 83 10.28 0.13 22.07
C HIS A 83 11.64 -0.44 21.59
N ASP A 84 11.63 -1.45 20.74
CA ASP A 84 12.83 -2.25 20.38
C ASP A 84 13.59 -1.72 19.15
N CYS A 85 12.96 -0.81 18.40
CA CYS A 85 13.52 -0.04 17.29
C CYS A 85 13.88 1.40 17.69
N GLY A 86 13.42 1.88 18.85
CA GLY A 86 13.82 3.17 19.42
C GLY A 86 13.14 4.41 18.81
N ILE A 87 12.42 4.27 17.69
CA ILE A 87 11.78 5.39 16.98
C ILE A 87 10.55 5.88 17.74
N ILE A 88 10.54 7.15 18.13
CA ILE A 88 9.38 7.83 18.73
C ILE A 88 8.83 8.91 17.79
N GLN A 89 7.53 9.23 17.88
CA GLN A 89 6.91 10.14 16.90
C GLN A 89 7.62 11.51 16.87
N SER A 90 8.09 12.02 18.01
CA SER A 90 8.75 13.33 18.11
C SER A 90 10.08 13.46 17.38
N GLU A 91 10.68 12.38 16.87
CA GLU A 91 11.91 12.39 16.05
C GLU A 91 11.61 12.44 14.55
N ILE A 92 10.44 11.93 14.14
CA ILE A 92 10.03 11.84 12.73
C ILE A 92 8.95 12.87 12.36
N TYR A 93 8.14 13.32 13.32
CA TYR A 93 7.03 14.24 13.10
C TYR A 93 6.66 15.08 14.33
N LEU A 94 6.60 16.39 14.17
CA LEU A 94 6.04 17.31 15.17
C LEU A 94 4.64 17.76 14.73
N ALA A 95 3.63 17.34 15.49
CA ALA A 95 2.24 17.77 15.27
C ALA A 95 2.13 19.30 15.37
N PRO A 96 1.60 19.99 14.35
CA PRO A 96 1.68 21.44 14.26
C PRO A 96 0.68 22.14 15.18
N TRP A 97 1.18 22.80 16.21
CA TRP A 97 0.38 23.66 17.09
C TRP A 97 -0.21 24.85 16.30
N PRO A 98 -1.55 25.06 16.31
CA PRO A 98 -2.19 26.09 15.50
C PRO A 98 -1.96 27.49 16.08
N THR A 99 -0.87 28.13 15.66
CA THR A 99 -0.48 29.51 16.06
C THR A 99 -1.54 30.58 15.77
N LYS A 100 -2.53 30.28 14.93
CA LYS A 100 -3.74 31.07 14.71
C LYS A 100 -4.96 30.13 14.66
N PRO A 101 -5.92 30.18 15.61
CA PRO A 101 -7.05 29.23 15.70
C PRO A 101 -8.01 29.15 14.50
N LYS A 102 -7.84 29.98 13.47
CA LYS A 102 -8.66 30.03 12.26
C LYS A 102 -7.90 29.69 10.97
N VAL A 103 -6.63 29.26 11.08
CA VAL A 103 -5.78 28.91 9.93
C VAL A 103 -5.22 27.51 10.14
N SER A 104 -5.55 26.57 9.24
CA SER A 104 -4.95 25.25 9.21
C SER A 104 -3.44 25.37 8.91
N PRO A 105 -2.55 24.74 9.69
CA PRO A 105 -1.13 24.66 9.35
C PRO A 105 -0.87 23.70 8.18
N PHE A 106 -1.81 22.81 7.86
CA PHE A 106 -1.68 21.82 6.80
C PHE A 106 -1.88 22.43 5.41
N CYS A 107 -1.08 21.98 4.44
CA CYS A 107 -1.12 22.47 3.07
C CYS A 107 -2.49 22.30 2.40
N LYS A 108 -2.95 23.36 1.71
CA LYS A 108 -4.32 23.46 1.18
C LYS A 108 -4.57 22.49 0.02
N ASN A 109 -3.78 22.61 -1.06
CA ASN A 109 -3.91 21.83 -2.30
C ASN A 109 -2.64 21.02 -2.59
N ARG A 110 -2.67 20.21 -3.66
CA ARG A 110 -1.58 19.30 -4.06
C ARG A 110 -0.28 20.05 -4.37
N ALA A 111 -0.35 21.12 -5.18
CA ALA A 111 0.83 21.93 -5.53
C ALA A 111 1.52 22.57 -4.32
N ALA A 112 0.76 23.16 -3.38
CA ALA A 112 1.35 23.73 -2.16
C ALA A 112 1.95 22.67 -1.23
N LEU A 113 1.39 21.44 -1.21
CA LEU A 113 1.97 20.32 -0.49
C LEU A 113 3.32 19.91 -1.10
N LEU A 114 3.39 19.73 -2.42
CA LEU A 114 4.60 19.27 -3.12
C LEU A 114 5.74 20.30 -3.04
N GLU A 115 5.45 21.60 -3.19
CA GLU A 115 6.43 22.68 -2.94
C GLU A 115 6.92 22.66 -1.49
N ALA A 116 6.01 22.56 -0.51
CA ALA A 116 6.36 22.57 0.90
C ALA A 116 7.21 21.36 1.32
N LEU A 117 6.94 20.17 0.75
CA LEU A 117 7.67 18.94 1.00
C LEU A 117 8.97 18.81 0.21
N SER A 118 9.09 19.47 -0.95
CA SER A 118 10.33 19.45 -1.75
C SER A 118 11.34 20.52 -1.31
N SER A 119 10.86 21.63 -0.73
CA SER A 119 11.70 22.78 -0.37
C SER A 119 11.66 23.19 1.11
N GLY A 120 11.02 22.39 1.97
CA GLY A 120 11.20 22.42 3.43
C GLY A 120 12.58 21.91 3.85
N GLY A 121 12.72 21.46 5.11
CA GLY A 121 13.97 20.94 5.63
C GLY A 121 13.87 20.46 7.08
N ARG A 122 14.97 19.92 7.61
CA ARG A 122 15.16 19.74 9.05
C ARG A 122 15.66 21.05 9.67
N HIS A 123 15.57 21.20 11.00
CA HIS A 123 16.05 22.39 11.72
C HIS A 123 17.16 22.08 12.73
N GLY A 124 17.91 21.03 12.43
CA GLY A 124 19.10 20.53 13.11
C GLY A 124 19.57 19.26 12.38
N TRP A 125 20.46 18.49 13.00
CA TRP A 125 20.81 17.16 12.52
C TRP A 125 19.82 16.13 13.09
N ASP A 126 19.28 15.25 12.25
CA ASP A 126 18.21 14.28 12.55
C ASP A 126 16.88 14.84 13.11
N GLU A 127 16.80 16.13 13.44
CA GLU A 127 15.57 16.84 13.84
C GLU A 127 14.40 16.60 12.87
N PRO A 128 13.14 16.55 13.34
CA PRO A 128 11.95 16.29 12.52
C PRO A 128 11.84 17.19 11.27
N TYR A 129 11.33 16.62 10.18
CA TYR A 129 11.19 17.36 8.93
C TYR A 129 10.02 18.36 8.96
N VAL A 130 10.29 19.60 8.58
CA VAL A 130 9.32 20.71 8.54
C VAL A 130 9.12 21.18 7.10
N GLY A 131 7.86 21.10 6.64
CA GLY A 131 7.45 21.63 5.33
C GLY A 131 7.51 23.17 5.27
N LYS A 132 7.95 23.71 4.13
CA LYS A 132 8.10 25.16 3.94
C LYS A 132 6.75 25.86 3.82
N GLY A 133 6.43 26.72 4.79
CA GLY A 133 5.25 27.61 4.77
C GLY A 133 3.91 26.94 5.09
N CYS A 134 3.77 25.64 4.84
CA CYS A 134 2.72 24.77 5.36
C CYS A 134 3.29 23.36 5.59
N THR A 135 2.60 22.53 6.39
CA THR A 135 3.06 21.17 6.71
C THR A 135 2.11 20.08 6.21
N TYR A 136 2.55 18.84 6.35
CA TYR A 136 1.84 17.61 6.04
C TYR A 136 1.18 17.02 7.29
N ARG A 137 0.23 16.10 7.12
CA ARG A 137 -0.40 15.35 8.21
C ARG A 137 0.37 14.06 8.45
N TRP A 138 0.61 13.69 9.70
CA TRP A 138 0.74 12.28 10.03
C TRP A 138 -0.66 11.66 10.00
N PHE A 139 -0.85 10.62 9.21
CA PHE A 139 -2.13 9.91 9.11
C PHE A 139 -2.08 8.63 9.93
N SER A 140 -3.10 8.41 10.74
CA SER A 140 -3.30 7.12 11.43
C SER A 140 -3.61 6.00 10.42
N THR A 141 -3.28 4.75 10.74
CA THR A 141 -3.51 3.60 9.85
C THR A 141 -4.94 3.51 9.29
N PRO A 142 -6.02 3.79 10.06
CA PRO A 142 -7.38 3.88 9.50
C PRO A 142 -7.56 5.02 8.48
N GLU A 143 -6.95 6.19 8.69
CA GLU A 143 -6.94 7.27 7.71
C GLU A 143 -6.17 6.89 6.45
N ILE A 144 -5.02 6.21 6.60
CA ILE A 144 -4.28 5.67 5.45
C ILE A 144 -5.19 4.73 4.66
N CYS A 145 -5.85 3.75 5.29
CA CYS A 145 -6.76 2.85 4.60
C CYS A 145 -7.90 3.59 3.88
N MET A 146 -8.51 4.62 4.50
CA MET A 146 -9.52 5.46 3.82
C MET A 146 -8.95 6.26 2.64
N ILE A 147 -7.71 6.74 2.74
CA ILE A 147 -6.99 7.38 1.61
C ILE A 147 -6.81 6.37 0.47
N LEU A 148 -6.45 5.11 0.79
CA LEU A 148 -6.23 4.04 -0.18
C LEU A 148 -7.53 3.54 -0.83
N GLU A 149 -8.64 3.43 -0.08
CA GLU A 149 -9.93 2.89 -0.57
C GLU A 149 -10.54 3.67 -1.75
N ARG A 150 -10.00 4.85 -2.03
CA ARG A 150 -10.34 5.67 -3.21
C ARG A 150 -9.68 5.21 -4.51
N PHE A 151 -8.72 4.27 -4.49
CA PHE A 151 -7.95 3.87 -5.67
C PHE A 151 -8.26 2.44 -6.14
N ASN A 152 -8.10 2.20 -7.46
CA ASN A 152 -8.19 0.87 -8.08
C ASN A 152 -6.98 -0.01 -7.72
N ALA A 153 -5.80 0.60 -7.76
CA ALA A 153 -4.51 0.03 -7.43
C ALA A 153 -3.51 1.17 -7.16
N ILE A 154 -2.38 0.90 -6.51
CA ILE A 154 -1.23 1.82 -6.42
C ILE A 154 0.04 1.08 -6.82
N THR A 155 0.75 1.57 -7.83
CA THR A 155 1.97 0.92 -8.35
C THR A 155 3.19 1.75 -8.02
N PHE A 156 4.06 1.19 -7.17
CA PHE A 156 5.37 1.73 -6.85
C PHE A 156 6.37 1.10 -7.82
N ILE A 157 7.01 1.89 -8.68
CA ILE A 157 7.82 1.40 -9.81
C ILE A 157 9.21 2.04 -9.72
N GLY A 158 10.28 1.27 -9.90
CA GLY A 158 11.62 1.87 -10.03
C GLY A 158 12.73 1.20 -9.25
N ASP A 159 13.61 2.04 -8.72
CA ASP A 159 14.86 1.68 -8.05
C ASP A 159 14.72 1.54 -6.51
N GLU A 160 15.85 1.38 -5.84
CA GLU A 160 15.92 1.09 -4.39
C GLU A 160 15.35 2.19 -3.50
N LEU A 161 15.23 3.43 -4.00
CA LEU A 161 14.50 4.50 -3.32
C LEU A 161 13.00 4.17 -3.24
N VAL A 162 12.41 3.71 -4.36
CA VAL A 162 11.01 3.28 -4.40
C VAL A 162 10.80 2.01 -3.56
N GLN A 163 11.81 1.13 -3.51
CA GLN A 163 11.79 -0.02 -2.62
C GLN A 163 11.75 0.39 -1.15
N SER A 164 12.60 1.34 -0.71
CA SER A 164 12.59 1.91 0.65
C SER A 164 11.20 2.47 1.02
N VAL A 165 10.67 3.35 0.17
CA VAL A 165 9.34 3.96 0.37
C VAL A 165 8.24 2.91 0.45
N TYR A 166 8.29 1.84 -0.37
CA TYR A 166 7.30 0.76 -0.31
C TYR A 166 7.46 -0.13 0.94
N THR A 167 8.69 -0.37 1.39
CA THR A 167 8.99 -1.08 2.66
C THR A 167 8.38 -0.32 3.84
N ALA A 168 8.63 0.99 3.95
CA ALA A 168 8.06 1.84 5.01
C ALA A 168 6.54 2.04 4.88
N PHE A 169 6.01 2.08 3.66
CA PHE A 169 4.56 2.04 3.44
C PHE A 169 3.94 0.76 4.02
N ASN A 170 4.58 -0.41 3.85
CA ASN A 170 4.13 -1.66 4.46
C ASN A 170 4.30 -1.69 5.99
N VAL A 171 5.32 -1.04 6.57
CA VAL A 171 5.41 -0.80 8.02
C VAL A 171 4.18 -0.07 8.54
N LEU A 172 3.80 1.04 7.89
CA LEU A 172 2.59 1.80 8.23
C LEU A 172 1.30 0.96 8.06
N LEU A 173 1.18 0.15 7.00
CA LEU A 173 -0.03 -0.67 6.77
C LEU A 173 -0.15 -1.91 7.67
N ARG A 174 0.88 -2.22 8.46
CA ARG A 174 0.97 -3.42 9.34
C ARG A 174 1.18 -3.08 10.81
N GLU A 175 1.41 -1.80 11.14
CA GLU A 175 1.71 -1.30 12.49
C GLU A 175 2.86 -2.10 13.15
N ASP A 176 3.97 -2.29 12.42
CA ASP A 176 5.09 -3.15 12.80
C ASP A 176 6.44 -2.55 12.35
N LEU A 177 7.10 -1.81 13.25
CA LEU A 177 8.42 -1.22 13.04
C LEU A 177 9.53 -2.28 13.03
N SER A 178 9.36 -3.39 13.77
CA SER A 178 10.39 -4.43 13.74
C SER A 178 10.51 -5.11 12.38
N PHE A 179 9.38 -5.41 11.72
CA PHE A 179 9.36 -6.31 10.57
C PHE A 179 8.22 -6.06 9.56
N GLY A 180 7.55 -4.89 9.59
CA GLY A 180 6.44 -4.57 8.71
C GLY A 180 6.85 -4.39 7.25
N GLY A 181 8.13 -4.11 6.98
CA GLY A 181 8.67 -4.08 5.63
C GLY A 181 8.82 -5.46 4.97
N LEU A 182 8.89 -6.54 5.77
CA LEU A 182 9.44 -7.81 5.32
C LEU A 182 8.47 -9.00 5.31
N GLN A 183 8.78 -9.98 4.46
CA GLN A 183 8.13 -11.27 4.30
C GLN A 183 8.54 -12.26 5.40
N GLN A 184 8.24 -11.90 6.65
CA GLN A 184 8.59 -12.66 7.85
C GLN A 184 8.32 -14.18 7.77
N TRP A 185 7.28 -14.59 7.03
CA TRP A 185 6.87 -15.99 6.87
C TRP A 185 7.85 -16.86 6.08
N ILE A 186 8.77 -16.29 5.28
CA ILE A 186 9.89 -17.03 4.64
C ILE A 186 11.24 -16.89 5.35
N MET A 187 11.35 -15.97 6.31
CA MET A 187 12.60 -15.68 7.02
C MET A 187 12.89 -16.71 8.12
N SER A 188 14.15 -17.14 8.24
CA SER A 188 14.66 -17.90 9.38
C SER A 188 14.73 -17.02 10.63
N ASP A 189 14.91 -17.67 11.79
CA ASP A 189 15.04 -16.95 13.05
C ASP A 189 16.38 -16.18 13.17
N GLN A 190 17.38 -16.46 12.30
CA GLN A 190 18.59 -15.64 12.18
C GLN A 190 18.35 -14.41 11.31
N ASP A 191 17.69 -14.55 10.17
CA ASP A 191 17.33 -13.41 9.31
C ASP A 191 16.46 -12.42 10.09
N ARG A 192 15.52 -12.94 10.90
CA ARG A 192 14.71 -12.14 11.84
C ARG A 192 15.53 -11.42 12.91
N ARG A 193 16.74 -11.87 13.26
CA ARG A 193 17.63 -11.11 14.16
C ARG A 193 18.46 -10.07 13.41
N ASN A 194 18.84 -10.36 12.17
CA ASN A 194 19.67 -9.49 11.33
C ASN A 194 18.88 -8.37 10.63
N CYS A 195 17.59 -8.57 10.37
CA CYS A 195 16.76 -7.73 9.50
C CYS A 195 15.60 -7.05 10.24
N LYS A 196 15.85 -6.54 11.45
CA LYS A 196 14.83 -5.83 12.25
C LYS A 196 15.04 -4.32 12.24
N CYS A 197 13.96 -3.54 12.36
CA CYS A 197 14.03 -2.07 12.49
C CYS A 197 14.76 -1.44 11.27
N ASP A 198 15.73 -0.55 11.48
CA ASP A 198 16.56 0.05 10.43
C ASP A 198 17.20 -0.96 9.45
N GLU A 199 17.54 -2.16 9.91
CA GLU A 199 18.17 -3.20 9.07
C GLU A 199 17.23 -3.71 7.96
N GLN A 200 15.91 -3.45 8.05
CA GLN A 200 14.97 -3.67 6.93
C GLN A 200 15.29 -2.79 5.70
N PHE A 201 16.00 -1.67 5.91
CA PHE A 201 16.31 -0.64 4.92
C PHE A 201 17.81 -0.58 4.62
N LEU A 202 18.66 -0.74 5.64
CA LEU A 202 20.12 -0.57 5.54
C LEU A 202 20.86 -1.84 5.08
N ASN A 203 20.34 -3.03 5.40
CA ASN A 203 21.04 -4.28 5.11
C ASN A 203 20.63 -4.85 3.74
N ALA A 204 21.59 -4.92 2.82
CA ALA A 204 21.40 -5.42 1.47
C ALA A 204 20.80 -6.84 1.40
N GLU A 205 21.16 -7.75 2.33
CA GLU A 205 20.58 -9.10 2.37
C GLU A 205 19.08 -9.06 2.71
N CYS A 206 18.69 -8.13 3.58
CA CYS A 206 17.33 -7.97 4.06
C CYS A 206 16.38 -7.41 2.98
N THR A 207 16.90 -6.66 2.01
CA THR A 207 16.12 -6.17 0.85
C THR A 207 15.49 -7.31 0.05
N GLY A 208 16.12 -8.50 0.01
CA GLY A 208 15.59 -9.69 -0.66
C GLY A 208 14.30 -10.24 -0.02
N TYR A 209 14.11 -9.97 1.28
CA TYR A 209 12.90 -10.30 2.04
C TYR A 209 11.83 -9.21 2.00
N GLY A 210 12.01 -8.11 1.27
CA GLY A 210 10.99 -7.06 1.15
C GLY A 210 9.65 -7.58 0.63
N VAL A 211 8.54 -7.08 1.18
CA VAL A 211 7.19 -7.33 0.63
C VAL A 211 7.13 -6.81 -0.81
N LYS A 212 6.56 -7.58 -1.74
CA LYS A 212 6.47 -7.18 -3.16
C LYS A 212 5.06 -6.76 -3.56
N ASN A 213 4.03 -7.31 -2.93
CA ASN A 213 2.63 -6.97 -3.22
C ASN A 213 1.70 -7.25 -2.02
N TRP A 214 0.52 -6.63 -2.06
CA TRP A 214 -0.54 -6.78 -1.07
C TRP A 214 -1.06 -8.23 -0.93
N GLU A 215 -0.97 -9.07 -1.97
CA GLU A 215 -1.49 -10.45 -1.95
C GLU A 215 -0.61 -11.38 -1.12
N GLU A 216 0.71 -11.20 -1.19
CA GLU A 216 1.69 -11.88 -0.34
C GLU A 216 1.40 -11.65 1.14
N VAL A 217 1.15 -10.40 1.55
CA VAL A 217 0.80 -10.07 2.94
C VAL A 217 -0.57 -10.66 3.30
N LYS A 218 -1.59 -10.41 2.48
CA LYS A 218 -2.97 -10.88 2.71
C LYS A 218 -3.08 -12.41 2.82
N LYS A 219 -2.30 -13.15 2.05
CA LYS A 219 -2.22 -14.62 2.08
C LYS A 219 -1.57 -15.15 3.35
N ASN A 220 -0.67 -14.40 3.97
CA ASN A 220 0.16 -14.86 5.09
C ASN A 220 -0.16 -14.19 6.45
N GLY A 221 -0.92 -13.10 6.49
CA GLY A 221 -1.30 -12.38 7.71
C GLY A 221 -2.21 -13.13 8.70
N GLY A 222 -2.61 -14.36 8.37
CA GLY A 222 -3.24 -15.30 9.30
C GLY A 222 -2.27 -16.30 9.96
N ASN A 223 -1.00 -16.32 9.55
CA ASN A 223 0.02 -17.18 10.15
C ASN A 223 0.57 -16.54 11.43
N GLN A 224 0.88 -17.34 12.45
CA GLN A 224 1.55 -16.92 13.71
C GLN A 224 2.92 -16.24 13.53
N LYS A 225 3.42 -16.15 12.29
CA LYS A 225 4.74 -15.65 11.90
C LYS A 225 4.70 -14.35 11.08
N GLY A 226 3.53 -13.71 10.89
CA GLY A 226 3.41 -12.42 10.20
C GLY A 226 2.52 -11.43 10.98
N SER A 227 2.81 -10.14 10.87
CA SER A 227 2.03 -9.05 11.45
C SER A 227 0.63 -8.91 10.83
N PRO A 228 -0.33 -8.27 11.54
CA PRO A 228 -1.63 -7.92 10.97
C PRO A 228 -1.47 -7.00 9.75
N TYR A 229 -2.52 -6.89 8.93
CA TYR A 229 -2.51 -6.07 7.72
C TYR A 229 -3.87 -5.41 7.51
N PHE A 230 -3.91 -4.10 7.71
CA PHE A 230 -5.18 -3.40 7.94
C PHE A 230 -5.89 -3.05 6.61
N CYS A 231 -5.17 -2.55 5.60
CA CYS A 231 -5.78 -2.08 4.35
C CYS A 231 -5.96 -3.20 3.29
N SER A 232 -6.44 -4.38 3.71
CA SER A 232 -6.46 -5.65 2.95
C SER A 232 -7.40 -5.73 1.71
N ARG A 233 -7.81 -4.59 1.17
CA ARG A 233 -8.79 -4.44 0.07
C ARG A 233 -8.20 -3.84 -1.21
N ILE A 234 -7.13 -3.04 -1.12
CA ILE A 234 -6.67 -2.18 -2.21
C ILE A 234 -5.37 -2.72 -2.80
N PRO A 235 -5.34 -3.15 -4.07
CA PRO A 235 -4.14 -3.65 -4.71
C PRO A 235 -2.99 -2.66 -4.67
N HIS A 236 -1.83 -3.11 -4.23
CA HIS A 236 -0.58 -2.39 -4.42
C HIS A 236 0.60 -3.34 -4.53
N ALA A 237 1.63 -2.90 -5.24
CA ALA A 237 2.86 -3.65 -5.46
C ALA A 237 4.04 -2.72 -5.72
N TYR A 238 5.23 -3.23 -5.41
CA TYR A 238 6.51 -2.71 -5.89
C TYR A 238 6.94 -3.49 -7.14
N ILE A 239 7.34 -2.74 -8.17
CA ILE A 239 7.80 -3.21 -9.46
C ILE A 239 9.24 -2.72 -9.65
N ARG A 240 10.23 -3.57 -9.37
CA ARG A 240 11.65 -3.25 -9.56
C ARG A 240 11.94 -3.01 -11.05
N VAL A 241 12.68 -1.93 -11.33
CA VAL A 241 13.17 -1.55 -12.66
C VAL A 241 14.63 -1.14 -12.53
N GLU A 242 15.50 -1.81 -13.27
CA GLU A 242 16.97 -1.63 -13.19
C GLU A 242 17.57 -1.13 -14.52
N SER A 243 16.77 -1.10 -15.59
CA SER A 243 17.20 -0.82 -16.96
C SER A 243 16.20 0.04 -17.72
N THR A 244 16.67 0.66 -18.81
CA THR A 244 15.82 1.32 -19.81
C THR A 244 16.20 0.81 -21.21
N PRO A 245 15.31 0.10 -21.94
CA PRO A 245 13.91 -0.20 -21.57
C PRO A 245 13.75 -1.07 -20.32
N ALA A 246 12.58 -0.98 -19.68
CA ALA A 246 12.19 -1.83 -18.56
C ALA A 246 11.92 -3.28 -19.02
N SER A 247 11.96 -4.23 -18.08
CA SER A 247 11.69 -5.63 -18.41
C SER A 247 10.22 -5.84 -18.85
N THR A 248 9.99 -6.77 -19.77
CA THR A 248 8.63 -7.14 -20.21
C THR A 248 7.78 -7.66 -19.04
N THR A 249 8.39 -8.31 -18.05
CA THR A 249 7.76 -8.73 -16.79
C THR A 249 7.31 -7.53 -15.96
N SER A 250 8.16 -6.51 -15.79
CA SER A 250 7.83 -5.27 -15.07
C SER A 250 6.66 -4.54 -15.75
N GLN A 251 6.70 -4.40 -17.09
CA GLN A 251 5.60 -3.81 -17.86
C GLN A 251 4.30 -4.63 -17.78
N ALA A 252 4.38 -5.97 -17.80
CA ALA A 252 3.21 -6.84 -17.70
C ALA A 252 2.55 -6.79 -16.32
N LEU A 253 3.34 -6.73 -15.25
CA LEU A 253 2.85 -6.59 -13.88
C LEU A 253 2.12 -5.25 -13.67
N PHE A 254 2.67 -4.14 -14.20
CA PHE A 254 1.97 -2.85 -14.22
C PHE A 254 0.64 -2.93 -14.98
N LYS A 255 0.64 -3.58 -16.16
CA LYS A 255 -0.55 -3.73 -16.98
C LYS A 255 -1.66 -4.51 -16.25
N ASP A 256 -1.35 -5.62 -15.59
CA ASP A 256 -2.38 -6.36 -14.86
C ASP A 256 -2.92 -5.61 -13.61
N LEU A 257 -2.03 -4.93 -12.88
CA LEU A 257 -2.43 -4.13 -11.71
C LEU A 257 -3.29 -2.92 -12.09
N THR A 258 -3.11 -2.33 -13.28
CA THR A 258 -3.74 -1.05 -13.65
C THR A 258 -4.86 -1.19 -14.69
N TYR A 259 -4.72 -2.06 -15.68
CA TYR A 259 -5.62 -2.15 -16.84
C TYR A 259 -6.76 -3.15 -16.58
N SER A 260 -6.51 -4.24 -15.84
CA SER A 260 -7.48 -5.32 -15.57
C SER A 260 -8.61 -4.94 -14.58
N LYS A 261 -8.72 -3.67 -14.17
CA LYS A 261 -9.63 -3.23 -13.08
C LYS A 261 -10.98 -2.71 -13.61
N PRO A 262 -12.10 -2.93 -12.88
CA PRO A 262 -13.45 -2.79 -13.44
C PRO A 262 -13.96 -1.35 -13.60
N ASN A 263 -13.44 -0.38 -12.83
CA ASN A 263 -13.87 1.02 -12.91
C ASN A 263 -12.80 1.87 -13.61
N PRO A 264 -12.96 2.34 -14.86
CA PRO A 264 -11.90 3.08 -15.55
C PRO A 264 -11.67 4.50 -15.01
N TRP A 265 -12.63 5.07 -14.28
CA TRP A 265 -12.59 6.46 -13.79
C TRP A 265 -11.88 6.60 -12.44
N GLN A 266 -11.94 5.55 -11.62
CA GLN A 266 -11.28 5.50 -10.33
C GLN A 266 -9.75 5.47 -10.50
N PRO A 267 -9.00 6.37 -9.86
CA PRO A 267 -7.57 6.50 -10.13
C PRO A 267 -6.75 5.26 -9.76
N SER A 268 -5.69 5.02 -10.52
CA SER A 268 -4.64 4.03 -10.25
C SER A 268 -3.28 4.74 -10.16
N PRO A 269 -2.89 5.31 -9.00
CA PRO A 269 -1.68 6.13 -8.92
C PRO A 269 -0.37 5.36 -9.14
N LEU A 270 0.56 5.99 -9.84
CA LEU A 270 1.90 5.50 -10.12
C LEU A 270 2.93 6.36 -9.37
N VAL A 271 3.84 5.73 -8.64
CA VAL A 271 4.94 6.37 -7.90
C VAL A 271 6.26 5.85 -8.46
N PHE A 272 7.16 6.73 -8.88
CA PHE A 272 8.33 6.39 -9.70
C PHE A 272 9.64 7.06 -9.26
N SER A 273 10.75 6.32 -9.33
CA SER A 273 12.12 6.86 -9.33
C SER A 273 13.02 6.01 -10.22
N PHE A 274 13.99 6.65 -10.86
CA PHE A 274 15.02 5.99 -11.64
C PHE A 274 16.34 6.78 -11.59
N SER A 275 16.71 7.22 -10.39
CA SER A 275 17.87 8.08 -10.14
C SER A 275 19.13 7.30 -9.73
N ARG A 276 18.99 6.23 -8.96
CA ARG A 276 20.09 5.32 -8.61
C ARG A 276 20.39 4.37 -9.76
N SER A 277 19.35 3.76 -10.36
CA SER A 277 19.53 2.84 -11.50
C SER A 277 20.00 3.50 -12.79
N SER A 278 19.95 4.84 -12.90
CA SER A 278 20.62 5.58 -13.97
C SER A 278 22.02 6.10 -13.60
N ASN A 279 22.50 5.90 -12.37
CA ASN A 279 23.62 6.62 -11.74
C ASN A 279 23.60 8.13 -12.04
N TYR A 280 22.49 8.77 -11.65
CA TYR A 280 22.24 10.21 -11.82
C TYR A 280 22.49 10.67 -13.26
N ASP A 281 21.98 9.91 -14.23
CA ASP A 281 22.10 10.21 -15.65
C ASP A 281 20.79 10.74 -16.24
N VAL A 282 20.80 12.03 -16.62
CA VAL A 282 19.60 12.73 -17.11
C VAL A 282 19.06 12.07 -18.38
N PRO A 283 19.83 11.81 -19.46
CA PRO A 283 19.29 11.18 -20.68
C PRO A 283 18.76 9.75 -20.47
N THR A 284 19.26 9.04 -19.45
CA THR A 284 18.77 7.69 -19.12
C THR A 284 17.50 7.74 -18.26
N THR A 285 17.43 8.66 -17.30
CA THR A 285 16.19 8.93 -16.54
C THR A 285 15.08 9.46 -17.45
N THR A 286 15.39 10.38 -18.37
CA THR A 286 14.46 10.89 -19.40
C THR A 286 13.76 9.75 -20.14
N ARG A 287 14.52 8.81 -20.69
CA ARG A 287 13.97 7.67 -21.44
C ARG A 287 13.10 6.76 -20.57
N ALA A 288 13.43 6.61 -19.29
CA ALA A 288 12.63 5.82 -18.35
C ALA A 288 11.30 6.52 -18.01
N VAL A 289 11.33 7.84 -17.79
CA VAL A 289 10.13 8.67 -17.58
C VAL A 289 9.23 8.64 -18.82
N GLU A 290 9.80 8.77 -20.02
CA GLU A 290 9.07 8.68 -21.30
C GLU A 290 8.45 7.29 -21.51
N GLU A 291 9.15 6.21 -21.16
CA GLU A 291 8.62 4.84 -21.22
C GLU A 291 7.41 4.65 -20.31
N TRP A 292 7.52 5.03 -19.03
CA TRP A 292 6.43 4.87 -18.07
C TRP A 292 5.27 5.84 -18.30
N HIS A 293 5.53 7.06 -18.79
CA HIS A 293 4.51 7.98 -19.28
C HIS A 293 3.72 7.37 -20.45
N ALA A 294 4.42 6.85 -21.48
CA ALA A 294 3.77 6.26 -22.65
C ALA A 294 2.94 5.01 -22.29
N LEU A 295 3.41 4.21 -21.33
CA LEU A 295 2.65 3.09 -20.78
C LEU A 295 1.38 3.57 -20.06
N ALA A 296 1.49 4.55 -19.14
CA ALA A 296 0.35 5.09 -18.41
C ALA A 296 -0.68 5.75 -19.33
N ALA A 297 -0.25 6.62 -20.25
CA ALA A 297 -1.13 7.27 -21.23
C ALA A 297 -1.84 6.24 -22.13
N GLY A 298 -1.13 5.17 -22.53
CA GLY A 298 -1.67 4.05 -23.31
C GLY A 298 -2.59 3.09 -22.54
N ALA A 299 -2.99 3.40 -21.30
CA ALA A 299 -3.93 2.60 -20.53
C ALA A 299 -5.41 2.99 -20.70
N GLU A 300 -5.69 4.20 -21.21
CA GLU A 300 -7.03 4.81 -21.21
C GLU A 300 -7.65 4.86 -19.78
N ARG A 301 -6.81 5.09 -18.76
CA ARG A 301 -7.19 5.18 -17.33
C ARG A 301 -6.75 6.49 -16.69
N ASN A 302 -7.43 6.85 -15.61
CA ASN A 302 -6.96 7.89 -14.69
C ASN A 302 -5.74 7.38 -13.90
N ILE A 303 -4.52 7.75 -14.31
CA ILE A 303 -3.26 7.38 -13.66
C ILE A 303 -2.53 8.67 -13.26
N PRO A 304 -2.74 9.17 -12.02
CA PRO A 304 -1.90 10.22 -11.46
C PRO A 304 -0.48 9.68 -11.23
N MET A 305 0.54 10.43 -11.66
CA MET A 305 1.94 10.00 -11.62
C MET A 305 2.74 10.90 -10.69
N LEU A 306 3.57 10.32 -9.82
CA LEU A 306 4.49 11.02 -8.92
C LEU A 306 5.92 10.57 -9.19
N PHE A 307 6.83 11.52 -9.35
CA PHE A 307 8.27 11.28 -9.39
C PHE A 307 8.92 11.61 -8.05
N LEU A 308 9.70 10.67 -7.52
CA LEU A 308 10.49 10.84 -6.31
C LEU A 308 11.90 11.29 -6.68
N GLY A 309 12.23 12.55 -6.36
CA GLY A 309 13.58 13.08 -6.49
C GLY A 309 14.52 12.45 -5.47
N PRO A 310 15.79 12.19 -5.85
CA PRO A 310 16.71 11.45 -5.01
C PRO A 310 16.98 12.13 -3.66
N PRO A 311 17.26 11.35 -2.61
CA PRO A 311 17.81 11.90 -1.39
C PRO A 311 19.20 12.50 -1.62
N ALA A 312 19.62 13.36 -0.71
CA ALA A 312 21.01 13.76 -0.59
C ALA A 312 21.88 12.58 -0.13
N LEU A 313 23.19 12.74 -0.31
CA LEU A 313 24.22 11.81 0.10
C LEU A 313 24.83 12.28 1.42
N GLY A 314 25.10 11.35 2.33
CA GLY A 314 25.67 11.64 3.65
C GLY A 314 27.13 12.06 3.61
N THR A 315 27.63 12.57 4.74
CA THR A 315 29.04 12.96 4.90
C THR A 315 30.01 11.78 4.81
N GLU A 316 29.56 10.59 5.20
CA GLU A 316 30.38 9.38 5.23
C GLU A 316 30.60 8.76 3.84
N LYS A 317 29.85 9.21 2.82
CA LYS A 317 30.04 8.72 1.46
C LYS A 317 31.43 9.11 0.96
N ALA A 318 32.28 8.10 0.75
CA ALA A 318 33.62 8.27 0.20
C ALA A 318 33.58 9.08 -1.11
N ALA A 319 34.61 9.91 -1.33
CA ALA A 319 34.61 10.97 -2.36
C ALA A 319 34.64 10.43 -3.81
N GLY A 320 33.49 9.99 -4.31
CA GLY A 320 33.26 9.48 -5.65
C GLY A 320 33.29 10.55 -6.76
N LEU A 321 32.69 10.19 -7.90
CA LEU A 321 32.59 11.04 -9.09
C LEU A 321 31.85 12.36 -8.77
N PRO A 322 32.02 13.42 -9.58
CA PRO A 322 31.32 14.69 -9.35
C PRO A 322 29.78 14.60 -9.31
N LYS A 323 29.19 13.61 -10.00
CA LYS A 323 27.76 13.27 -9.90
C LYS A 323 27.37 12.70 -8.53
N GLU A 324 28.26 11.92 -7.92
CA GLU A 324 28.11 11.22 -6.64
C GLU A 324 28.42 12.13 -5.43
N ARG A 325 28.19 13.44 -5.59
CA ARG A 325 28.27 14.47 -4.55
C ARG A 325 26.97 15.26 -4.53
N ASN A 326 26.63 15.87 -3.40
CA ASN A 326 25.40 16.65 -3.24
C ASN A 326 25.20 17.74 -4.31
N THR A 327 26.25 18.43 -4.74
CA THR A 327 26.18 19.36 -5.88
C THR A 327 25.77 18.68 -7.20
N GLY A 328 26.25 17.47 -7.46
CA GLY A 328 25.92 16.67 -8.65
C GLY A 328 24.49 16.13 -8.61
N VAL A 329 24.06 15.61 -7.45
CA VAL A 329 22.67 15.17 -7.23
C VAL A 329 21.68 16.33 -7.38
N TRP A 330 21.99 17.51 -6.83
CA TRP A 330 21.20 18.72 -7.02
C TRP A 330 21.11 19.14 -8.50
N GLN A 331 22.25 19.18 -9.21
CA GLN A 331 22.29 19.52 -10.64
C GLN A 331 21.54 18.50 -11.52
N TYR A 332 21.59 17.22 -11.17
CA TYR A 332 20.80 16.17 -11.82
C TYR A 332 19.30 16.41 -11.60
N GLN A 333 18.89 16.67 -10.36
CA GLN A 333 17.49 16.88 -9.99
C GLN A 333 16.88 18.10 -10.71
N GLU A 334 17.60 19.23 -10.71
CA GLU A 334 17.22 20.46 -11.43
C GLU A 334 16.98 20.27 -12.94
N GLN A 335 17.61 19.27 -13.55
CA GLN A 335 17.44 18.94 -14.97
C GLN A 335 16.33 17.92 -15.20
N VAL A 336 16.27 16.85 -14.39
CA VAL A 336 15.26 15.79 -14.52
C VAL A 336 13.86 16.31 -14.21
N PHE A 337 13.68 17.13 -13.19
CA PHE A 337 12.35 17.64 -12.80
C PHE A 337 11.63 18.34 -13.96
N ARG A 338 12.35 19.12 -14.78
CA ARG A 338 11.79 19.80 -15.96
C ARG A 338 11.26 18.83 -17.03
N VAL A 339 11.91 17.68 -17.18
CA VAL A 339 11.49 16.60 -18.11
C VAL A 339 10.30 15.83 -17.54
N VAL A 340 10.32 15.61 -16.23
CA VAL A 340 9.29 14.90 -15.46
C VAL A 340 7.96 15.68 -15.45
N GLU A 341 7.99 16.97 -15.14
CA GLU A 341 6.83 17.87 -15.22
C GLU A 341 6.28 17.97 -16.65
N ALA A 342 7.16 18.00 -17.65
CA ALA A 342 6.77 18.00 -19.07
C ALA A 342 6.13 16.67 -19.53
N ASN A 343 6.34 15.57 -18.80
CA ASN A 343 5.65 14.29 -18.98
C ASN A 343 4.49 14.09 -17.98
N HIS A 344 3.99 15.19 -17.40
CA HIS A 344 2.79 15.23 -16.53
C HIS A 344 2.89 14.44 -15.21
N PHE A 345 4.10 14.22 -14.71
CA PHE A 345 4.32 13.76 -13.34
C PHE A 345 4.24 14.95 -12.37
N ASP A 346 3.59 14.76 -11.23
CA ASP A 346 3.85 15.53 -10.02
C ASP A 346 5.28 15.22 -9.51
N VAL A 347 5.90 16.15 -8.78
CA VAL A 347 7.29 16.03 -8.30
C VAL A 347 7.37 16.16 -6.78
N LEU A 348 8.14 15.28 -6.13
CA LEU A 348 8.45 15.31 -4.70
C LEU A 348 9.95 15.04 -4.48
N SER A 349 10.70 16.02 -3.97
CA SER A 349 12.13 15.84 -3.67
C SER A 349 12.37 15.36 -2.23
N PHE A 350 13.20 14.33 -2.04
CA PHE A 350 13.71 13.93 -0.73
C PHE A 350 15.09 14.53 -0.39
N TYR A 351 15.70 15.32 -1.28
CA TYR A 351 17.03 15.90 -1.06
C TYR A 351 17.10 16.72 0.24
N ASN A 352 16.16 17.66 0.44
CA ASN A 352 16.12 18.47 1.66
C ASN A 352 15.69 17.69 2.93
N LEU A 353 15.07 16.52 2.78
CA LEU A 353 14.73 15.63 3.91
C LEU A 353 15.97 14.93 4.49
N THR A 354 16.99 14.74 3.66
CA THR A 354 18.16 13.89 3.93
C THR A 354 19.48 14.66 4.01
N MET A 355 19.54 15.90 3.53
CA MET A 355 20.69 16.82 3.66
C MET A 355 21.23 17.04 5.09
N GLN A 356 20.43 16.72 6.11
CA GLN A 356 20.79 16.80 7.54
C GLN A 356 20.30 15.57 8.32
N ALA A 357 20.30 14.40 7.68
CA ALA A 357 19.95 13.13 8.31
C ALA A 357 21.18 12.20 8.35
N SER A 358 21.28 11.39 9.41
CA SER A 358 22.28 10.35 9.55
C SER A 358 22.05 9.19 8.58
N THR A 359 23.14 8.67 8.02
CA THR A 359 23.19 7.51 7.13
C THR A 359 24.54 6.80 7.35
N PRO A 360 24.58 5.49 7.69
CA PRO A 360 25.84 4.82 8.04
C PRO A 360 26.81 4.59 6.87
N ASP A 361 26.32 4.55 5.63
CA ASP A 361 27.11 4.34 4.41
C ASP A 361 27.17 5.60 3.52
N GLY A 362 26.37 6.62 3.83
CA GLY A 362 26.23 7.85 3.05
C GLY A 362 25.26 7.76 1.87
N GLU A 363 24.51 6.65 1.72
CA GLU A 363 23.52 6.44 0.67
C GLU A 363 22.16 5.95 1.17
N HIS A 364 22.12 5.04 2.15
CA HIS A 364 20.90 4.44 2.67
C HIS A 364 20.55 5.06 4.02
N PHE A 365 19.27 5.34 4.20
CA PHE A 365 18.73 5.99 5.40
C PHE A 365 17.87 5.00 6.18
N GLY A 366 17.85 5.16 7.51
CA GLY A 366 17.10 4.31 8.41
C GLY A 366 15.58 4.42 8.27
N GLU A 367 14.89 3.54 8.98
CA GLU A 367 13.44 3.43 9.02
C GLU A 367 12.75 4.76 9.36
N GLY A 368 13.31 5.53 10.30
CA GLY A 368 12.79 6.85 10.67
C GLY A 368 12.73 7.85 9.51
N VAL A 369 13.63 7.76 8.51
CA VAL A 369 13.58 8.58 7.29
C VAL A 369 12.57 8.00 6.30
N ALA A 370 12.63 6.69 6.05
CA ALA A 370 11.75 6.02 5.10
C ALA A 370 10.25 6.12 5.48
N LEU A 371 9.94 6.13 6.78
CA LEU A 371 8.59 6.40 7.30
C LEU A 371 8.09 7.80 6.95
N VAL A 372 8.97 8.81 7.00
CA VAL A 372 8.64 10.18 6.58
C VAL A 372 8.45 10.23 5.06
N GLU A 373 9.32 9.60 4.26
CA GLU A 373 9.17 9.50 2.80
C GLU A 373 7.83 8.84 2.41
N ALA A 374 7.47 7.72 3.05
CA ALA A 374 6.19 7.05 2.85
C ALA A 374 5.00 7.94 3.28
N MET A 375 5.11 8.66 4.40
CA MET A 375 4.07 9.60 4.84
C MET A 375 3.93 10.81 3.89
N MET A 376 5.02 11.29 3.27
CA MET A 376 4.96 12.31 2.21
C MET A 376 4.17 11.80 0.99
N VAL A 377 4.42 10.56 0.54
CA VAL A 377 3.68 9.94 -0.57
C VAL A 377 2.20 9.71 -0.20
N ILE A 378 1.89 9.30 1.03
CA ILE A 378 0.51 9.20 1.53
C ILE A 378 -0.18 10.57 1.54
N ASN A 379 0.54 11.65 1.87
CA ASN A 379 0.01 13.00 1.78
C ASN A 379 -0.27 13.42 0.33
N TRP A 380 0.59 13.08 -0.63
CA TRP A 380 0.28 13.27 -2.06
C TRP A 380 -0.97 12.50 -2.48
N LEU A 381 -1.06 11.20 -2.15
CA LEU A 381 -2.24 10.37 -2.39
C LEU A 381 -3.51 11.01 -1.79
N SER A 382 -3.44 11.56 -0.56
CA SER A 382 -4.57 12.25 0.09
C SER A 382 -5.07 13.48 -0.69
N LYS A 383 -4.21 14.10 -1.51
CA LYS A 383 -4.50 15.28 -2.33
C LYS A 383 -4.79 14.96 -3.81
N LEU A 384 -4.87 13.69 -4.17
CA LEU A 384 -5.37 13.27 -5.48
C LEU A 384 -6.90 13.40 -5.53
N ASP A 385 -7.37 14.00 -6.62
CA ASP A 385 -8.78 14.17 -6.93
C ASP A 385 -9.42 12.81 -7.29
N THR A 386 -10.58 12.54 -6.69
CA THR A 386 -11.47 11.44 -7.08
C THR A 386 -12.59 11.98 -7.95
N SER A 387 -12.82 11.33 -9.09
CA SER A 387 -13.86 11.64 -10.08
C SER A 387 -15.28 11.69 -9.52
#